data_AF-A0A0R1EJ15-F1
#
_entry.id   AF-A0A0R1EJ15-F1
#
_cell.length_a   1.000
_cell.length_b   1.000
_cell.length_c   1.000
_cell.angle_alpha   90.00
_cell.angle_beta   90.00
_cell.angle_gamma   90.00
#
_symmetry.space_group_name_H-M   'P 1'
#
loop_
_entity.id
_entity.type
_entity.pdbx_description
1 polymer ?
#
loop_
_entity_poly.entity_id
_entity_poly.type
_entity_poly.pdbx_seq_one_letter_code
_entity_poly.pdbx_strand_id
1 'polypeptide(L)'
;MPRQMVVSRSRFNRRAQQLLAVVNAIRSGITKDYAHSGDLAIIDSLPNPLCAKVRNFRVRIFAGKANIGYNATKKMPFYGFKTHMVVTANGYILNYVITAASVHDAKVAPELISGCPCPNILADVGYVGKKLKTSFRALGYNLWTPYRSNMKGAKQHNKRQLKALRRTIESRFSILAQQFGIETNLTRSLFGFQLKIELTILVYNLGFFDFMTN
;
A
#
# COMPACT_ATOMS: atom_id res chain seq x y z
N MET A 1 -6.80 -31.09 -34.76
CA MET A 1 -7.23 -30.30 -33.58
C MET A 1 -6.01 -29.64 -32.95
N PRO A 2 -6.00 -28.33 -32.63
CA PRO A 2 -4.90 -27.74 -31.89
C PRO A 2 -4.81 -28.42 -30.52
N ARG A 3 -3.62 -28.91 -30.16
CA ARG A 3 -3.37 -29.56 -28.87
C ARG A 3 -3.64 -28.54 -27.78
N GLN A 4 -4.75 -28.67 -27.04
CA GLN A 4 -5.07 -27.78 -25.93
C GLN A 4 -3.91 -27.82 -24.93
N MET A 5 -3.19 -26.70 -24.81
CA MET A 5 -2.02 -26.63 -23.94
C MET A 5 -2.49 -26.62 -22.48
N VAL A 6 -2.59 -27.80 -21.86
CA VAL A 6 -2.91 -27.93 -20.44
C VAL A 6 -1.68 -27.54 -19.61
N VAL A 7 -1.58 -26.24 -19.28
CA VAL A 7 -0.53 -25.73 -18.41
C VAL A 7 -0.90 -26.03 -16.95
N SER A 8 -0.12 -26.88 -16.29
CA SER A 8 -0.25 -27.10 -14.84
C SER A 8 -0.08 -25.78 -14.07
N ARG A 9 -0.80 -25.62 -12.95
CA ARG A 9 -0.69 -24.44 -12.05
C ARG A 9 0.75 -24.04 -11.74
N SER A 10 1.62 -25.01 -11.45
CA SER A 10 3.04 -24.75 -11.14
C SER A 10 3.82 -24.17 -12.32
N ARG A 11 3.59 -24.67 -13.53
CA ARG A 11 4.20 -24.13 -14.76
C ARG A 11 3.68 -22.73 -15.07
N PHE A 12 2.38 -22.51 -14.90
CA PHE A 12 1.77 -21.18 -15.07
C PHE A 12 2.39 -20.16 -14.10
N ASN A 13 2.43 -20.47 -12.80
CA ASN A 13 2.99 -19.57 -11.79
C ASN A 13 4.46 -19.24 -12.03
N ARG A 14 5.26 -20.21 -12.50
CA ARG A 14 6.68 -19.99 -12.81
C ARG A 14 6.85 -19.03 -14.00
N ARG A 15 6.04 -19.20 -15.05
CA ARG A 15 6.03 -18.28 -16.19
C ARG A 15 5.55 -16.89 -15.79
N ALA A 16 4.50 -16.79 -14.96
CA ALA A 16 4.01 -15.51 -14.47
C ALA A 16 5.08 -14.75 -13.65
N GLN A 17 5.86 -15.46 -12.83
CA GLN A 17 6.98 -14.86 -12.07
C GLN A 17 8.08 -14.27 -12.98
N GLN A 18 8.30 -14.84 -14.16
CA GLN A 18 9.24 -14.29 -15.14
C GLN A 18 8.76 -12.95 -15.73
N LEU A 19 7.48 -12.66 -15.64
CA LEU A 19 6.89 -11.41 -16.13
C LEU A 19 6.93 -10.27 -15.10
N LEU A 20 7.47 -10.49 -13.89
CA LEU A 20 7.48 -9.48 -12.84
C LEU A 20 8.08 -8.14 -13.32
N ALA A 21 9.22 -8.16 -13.99
CA ALA A 21 9.85 -6.95 -14.51
C ALA A 21 8.96 -6.22 -15.54
N VAL A 22 8.23 -6.98 -16.37
CA VAL A 22 7.30 -6.42 -17.37
C VAL A 22 6.09 -5.80 -16.69
N VAL A 23 5.49 -6.48 -15.70
CA VAL A 23 4.38 -5.94 -14.91
C VAL A 23 4.78 -4.64 -14.23
N ASN A 24 5.99 -4.60 -13.65
CA ASN A 24 6.51 -3.42 -12.99
C ASN A 24 6.75 -2.26 -13.96
N ALA A 25 7.27 -2.55 -15.16
CA ALA A 25 7.47 -1.55 -16.21
C ALA A 25 6.13 -0.98 -16.68
N ILE A 26 5.13 -1.83 -16.91
CA ILE A 26 3.77 -1.39 -17.28
C ILE A 26 3.18 -0.53 -16.17
N ARG A 27 3.19 -1.00 -14.91
CA ARG A 27 2.67 -0.24 -13.77
C ARG A 27 3.35 1.12 -13.66
N SER A 28 4.67 1.15 -13.75
CA SER A 28 5.45 2.40 -13.65
C SER A 28 5.14 3.35 -14.81
N GLY A 29 4.99 2.83 -16.03
CA GLY A 29 4.60 3.61 -17.21
C GLY A 29 3.22 4.22 -17.06
N ILE A 30 2.19 3.42 -16.78
CA ILE A 30 0.82 3.93 -16.61
C ILE A 30 0.73 4.91 -15.44
N THR A 31 1.50 4.70 -14.37
CA THR A 31 1.53 5.62 -13.24
C THR A 31 2.20 6.92 -13.63
N LYS A 32 3.29 6.88 -14.41
CA LYS A 32 3.93 8.11 -14.92
C LYS A 32 2.97 8.92 -15.80
N ASP A 33 2.18 8.24 -16.64
CA ASP A 33 1.21 8.88 -17.52
C ASP A 33 0.01 9.44 -16.73
N TYR A 34 -0.45 8.75 -15.70
CA TYR A 34 -1.56 9.20 -14.83
C TYR A 34 -1.13 10.29 -13.83
N ALA A 35 0.11 10.21 -13.34
CA ALA A 35 0.66 11.05 -12.29
C ALA A 35 1.01 12.45 -12.82
N HIS A 36 -0.03 13.20 -13.18
CA HIS A 36 0.06 14.66 -13.30
C HIS A 36 0.09 15.29 -11.90
N SER A 37 0.58 16.52 -11.80
CA SER A 37 0.60 17.28 -10.56
C SER A 37 -0.83 17.38 -10.00
N GLY A 38 -1.10 16.59 -8.96
CA GLY A 38 -2.32 16.67 -8.17
C GLY A 38 -2.08 17.45 -6.89
N ASP A 39 -3.12 18.04 -6.31
CA ASP A 39 -2.95 18.88 -5.12
C ASP A 39 -2.67 18.08 -3.85
N LEU A 40 -3.12 16.83 -3.78
CA LEU A 40 -3.21 16.07 -2.54
C LEU A 40 -3.00 14.57 -2.76
N ALA A 41 -2.14 13.99 -1.93
CA ALA A 41 -2.04 12.55 -1.75
C ALA A 41 -2.30 12.16 -0.29
N ILE A 42 -2.65 10.89 -0.08
CA ILE A 42 -2.98 10.30 1.21
C ILE A 42 -2.06 9.10 1.41
N ILE A 43 -1.42 8.98 2.57
CA ILE A 43 -0.62 7.81 2.94
C ILE A 43 -1.26 7.06 4.10
N ASP A 44 -1.22 5.74 4.02
CA ASP A 44 -1.62 4.82 5.07
C ASP A 44 -1.02 3.43 4.80
N SER A 45 -1.19 2.51 5.73
CA SER A 45 -0.68 1.15 5.60
C SER A 45 -1.76 0.09 5.87
N LEU A 46 -1.61 -1.07 5.25
CA LEU A 46 -2.46 -2.24 5.47
C LEU A 46 -1.61 -3.48 5.82
N PRO A 47 -2.14 -4.39 6.63
CA PRO A 47 -1.44 -5.63 6.97
C PRO A 47 -1.49 -6.63 5.80
N ASN A 48 -0.40 -7.35 5.56
CA ASN A 48 -0.40 -8.55 4.71
C ASN A 48 -0.08 -9.76 5.58
N PRO A 49 -1.08 -10.33 6.28
CA PRO A 49 -0.88 -11.51 7.10
C PRO A 49 -0.52 -12.71 6.22
N LEU A 50 0.45 -13.50 6.68
CA LEU A 50 0.89 -14.72 6.00
C LEU A 50 0.25 -15.99 6.58
N CYS A 51 -0.49 -15.84 7.67
CA CYS A 51 -1.19 -16.94 8.32
C CYS A 51 -2.38 -16.46 9.15
N ALA A 52 -3.25 -17.40 9.50
CA ALA A 52 -4.29 -17.18 10.48
C ALA A 52 -3.69 -16.85 11.86
N LYS A 53 -4.42 -16.05 12.66
CA LYS A 53 -4.02 -15.57 13.99
C LYS A 53 -3.45 -16.68 14.89
N VAL A 54 -4.08 -17.84 14.91
CA VAL A 54 -3.70 -18.99 15.75
C VAL A 54 -2.29 -19.54 15.43
N ARG A 55 -1.73 -19.19 14.27
CA ARG A 55 -0.41 -19.65 13.80
C ARG A 55 0.67 -18.57 13.83
N ASN A 56 0.38 -17.34 14.26
CA ASN A 56 1.29 -16.19 14.23
C ASN A 56 2.68 -16.48 14.83
N PHE A 57 2.74 -17.26 15.90
CA PHE A 57 3.99 -17.55 16.61
C PHE A 57 4.70 -18.83 16.15
N ARG A 58 4.08 -19.62 15.26
CA ARG A 58 4.59 -20.92 14.81
C ARG A 58 5.10 -20.90 13.36
N VAL A 59 4.56 -19.99 12.55
CA VAL A 59 4.89 -19.91 11.13
C VAL A 59 6.30 -19.40 10.91
N ARG A 60 7.01 -20.03 9.96
CA ARG A 60 8.39 -19.69 9.57
C ARG A 60 8.51 -19.28 8.09
N ILE A 61 7.40 -19.17 7.37
CA ILE A 61 7.45 -18.71 5.98
C ILE A 61 8.01 -17.29 5.93
N PHE A 62 9.05 -17.08 5.12
CA PHE A 62 9.79 -15.81 5.07
C PHE A 62 10.45 -15.40 6.39
N ALA A 63 10.86 -16.36 7.23
CA ALA A 63 11.69 -16.08 8.40
C ALA A 63 12.92 -15.22 8.02
N GLY A 64 13.22 -14.21 8.83
CA GLY A 64 14.26 -13.21 8.57
C GLY A 64 13.83 -12.05 7.66
N LYS A 65 12.64 -12.11 7.03
CA LYS A 65 12.08 -11.03 6.20
C LYS A 65 10.72 -10.55 6.73
N ALA A 66 9.84 -11.48 7.09
CA ALA A 66 8.57 -11.21 7.76
C ALA A 66 8.71 -11.39 9.29
N ASN A 67 7.90 -10.65 10.05
CA ASN A 67 7.88 -10.74 11.49
C ASN A 67 6.47 -10.44 12.06
N ILE A 68 6.36 -10.31 13.38
CA ILE A 68 5.11 -10.00 14.05
C ILE A 68 4.97 -8.48 14.16
N GLY A 69 3.86 -7.96 13.62
CA GLY A 69 3.40 -6.60 13.85
C GLY A 69 2.10 -6.58 14.63
N TYR A 70 1.60 -5.39 14.92
CA TYR A 70 0.33 -5.19 15.61
C TYR A 70 -0.64 -4.41 14.73
N ASN A 71 -1.84 -4.95 14.52
CA ASN A 71 -2.93 -4.22 13.89
C ASN A 71 -3.73 -3.50 14.98
N ALA A 72 -3.61 -2.17 15.04
CA ALA A 72 -4.28 -1.36 16.05
C ALA A 72 -5.80 -1.39 15.93
N THR A 73 -6.33 -1.39 14.70
CA THR A 73 -7.77 -1.43 14.41
C THR A 73 -8.40 -2.74 14.88
N LYS A 74 -7.76 -3.87 14.57
CA LYS A 74 -8.21 -5.22 14.94
C LYS A 74 -7.73 -5.64 16.35
N LYS A 75 -6.96 -4.79 17.04
CA LYS A 75 -6.32 -5.01 18.34
C LYS A 75 -5.67 -6.39 18.46
N MET A 76 -4.89 -6.80 17.46
CA MET A 76 -4.28 -8.13 17.45
C MET A 76 -2.93 -8.15 16.74
N PRO A 77 -1.99 -9.01 17.19
CA PRO A 77 -0.77 -9.26 16.45
C PRO A 77 -1.07 -10.05 15.16
N PHE A 78 -0.21 -9.88 14.17
CA PHE A 78 -0.21 -10.69 12.95
C PHE A 78 1.22 -10.95 12.49
N TYR A 79 1.49 -12.16 12.02
CA TYR A 79 2.75 -12.50 11.37
C TYR A 79 2.66 -12.22 9.88
N GLY A 80 3.56 -11.38 9.37
CA GLY A 80 3.60 -11.08 7.94
C GLY A 80 4.38 -9.83 7.57
N PHE A 81 3.88 -9.16 6.55
CA PHE A 81 4.39 -7.90 6.04
C PHE A 81 3.37 -6.79 6.25
N LYS A 82 3.80 -5.56 6.07
CA LYS A 82 2.95 -4.37 6.01
C LYS A 82 3.17 -3.69 4.66
N THR A 83 2.10 -3.40 3.94
CA THR A 83 2.16 -2.63 2.69
C THR A 83 1.72 -1.20 2.98
N HIS A 84 2.64 -0.26 2.79
CA HIS A 84 2.43 1.17 2.88
C HIS A 84 2.09 1.69 1.49
N MET A 85 1.09 2.54 1.35
CA MET A 85 0.65 3.06 0.05
C MET A 85 0.48 4.56 0.10
N VAL A 86 0.79 5.21 -1.02
CA VAL A 86 0.42 6.59 -1.29
C VAL A 86 -0.62 6.59 -2.41
N VAL A 87 -1.75 7.23 -2.16
CA VAL A 87 -2.87 7.31 -3.10
C VAL A 87 -3.25 8.77 -3.35
N THR A 88 -3.72 9.08 -4.55
CA THR A 88 -4.33 10.38 -4.86
C THR A 88 -5.64 10.57 -4.10
N ALA A 89 -6.18 11.80 -4.08
CA ALA A 89 -7.48 12.09 -3.47
C ALA A 89 -8.66 11.33 -4.10
N ASN A 90 -8.57 10.92 -5.38
CA ASN A 90 -9.57 10.09 -6.04
C ASN A 90 -9.34 8.57 -5.84
N GLY A 91 -8.19 8.17 -5.31
CA GLY A 91 -7.89 6.80 -4.89
C GLY A 91 -6.99 5.99 -5.83
N TYR A 92 -6.37 6.61 -6.84
CA TYR A 92 -5.32 5.97 -7.65
C TYR A 92 -4.08 5.69 -6.79
N ILE A 93 -3.49 4.50 -6.90
CA ILE A 93 -2.29 4.13 -6.13
C ILE A 93 -1.04 4.60 -6.88
N LEU A 94 -0.36 5.60 -6.35
CA LEU A 94 0.84 6.20 -6.96
C LEU A 94 2.09 5.37 -6.68
N ASN A 95 2.26 4.92 -5.43
CA ASN A 95 3.42 4.14 -5.02
C ASN A 95 3.08 3.28 -3.80
N TYR A 96 3.91 2.27 -3.55
CA TYR A 96 3.83 1.45 -2.36
C TYR A 96 5.21 1.00 -1.89
N VAL A 97 5.33 0.69 -0.60
CA VAL A 97 6.52 0.09 0.00
C VAL A 97 6.08 -1.08 0.87
N ILE A 98 6.84 -2.17 0.86
CA ILE A 98 6.57 -3.34 1.70
C ILE A 98 7.66 -3.47 2.75
N THR A 99 7.26 -3.62 4.00
CA THR A 99 8.17 -3.84 5.11
C THR A 99 7.76 -5.05 5.94
N ALA A 100 8.64 -5.49 6.84
CA ALA A 100 8.23 -6.38 7.92
C ALA A 100 7.09 -5.74 8.73
N ALA A 101 6.18 -6.57 9.27
CA ALA A 101 4.96 -6.10 9.93
C ALA A 101 5.22 -5.16 11.14
N SER A 102 6.35 -5.32 11.82
CA SER A 102 6.70 -4.50 13.00
C SER A 102 7.19 -3.09 12.67
N VAL A 103 7.48 -2.79 11.40
CA VAL A 103 8.02 -1.49 11.02
C VAL A 103 6.95 -0.41 11.18
N HIS A 104 7.33 0.68 11.83
CA HIS A 104 6.46 1.83 12.08
C HIS A 104 6.33 2.70 10.82
N ASP A 105 5.12 3.13 10.52
CA ASP A 105 4.78 3.73 9.22
C ASP A 105 5.53 5.04 8.98
N ALA A 106 5.66 5.87 10.02
CA ALA A 106 6.49 7.08 10.03
C ALA A 106 7.95 6.87 9.57
N LYS A 107 8.53 5.67 9.74
CA LYS A 107 9.91 5.38 9.31
C LYS A 107 10.00 5.25 7.78
N VAL A 108 8.95 4.73 7.15
CA VAL A 108 8.90 4.39 5.73
C VAL A 108 8.37 5.56 4.90
N ALA A 109 7.60 6.45 5.52
CA ALA A 109 6.91 7.54 4.83
C ALA A 109 7.78 8.39 3.89
N PRO A 110 9.04 8.78 4.22
CA PRO A 110 9.89 9.54 3.29
C PRO A 110 10.28 8.76 2.03
N GLU A 111 10.49 7.45 2.14
CA GLU A 111 10.75 6.57 0.99
C GLU A 111 9.48 6.42 0.15
N LEU A 112 8.35 6.20 0.80
CA LEU A 112 7.05 6.00 0.14
C LEU A 112 6.64 7.19 -0.74
N ILE A 113 6.86 8.41 -0.26
CA ILE A 113 6.49 9.66 -0.96
C ILE A 113 7.56 10.16 -1.93
N SER A 114 8.68 9.45 -2.09
CA SER A 114 9.73 9.85 -3.03
C SER A 114 9.20 9.91 -4.46
N GLY A 115 9.37 11.06 -5.12
CA GLY A 115 8.86 11.29 -6.48
C GLY A 115 7.33 11.42 -6.56
N CYS A 116 6.62 11.54 -5.44
CA CYS A 116 5.18 11.79 -5.43
C CYS A 116 4.90 13.15 -6.10
N PRO A 117 3.97 13.22 -7.07
CA PRO A 117 3.63 14.46 -7.77
C PRO A 117 2.83 15.44 -6.91
N CYS A 118 2.29 14.99 -5.77
CA CYS A 118 1.42 15.80 -4.91
C CYS A 118 2.22 16.43 -3.77
N PRO A 119 2.30 17.78 -3.66
CA PRO A 119 3.07 18.43 -2.62
C PRO A 119 2.41 18.32 -1.23
N ASN A 120 1.09 18.16 -1.16
CA ASN A 120 0.38 18.03 0.12
C ASN A 120 0.06 16.56 0.42
N ILE A 121 0.47 16.09 1.60
CA ILE A 121 0.30 14.70 2.04
C ILE A 121 -0.57 14.65 3.29
N LEU A 122 -1.70 13.93 3.22
CA LEU A 122 -2.52 13.57 4.38
C LEU A 122 -2.07 12.22 4.94
N ALA A 123 -1.94 12.15 6.25
CA ALA A 123 -1.60 10.90 6.93
C ALA A 123 -2.38 10.72 8.24
N ASP A 124 -2.32 9.51 8.78
CA ASP A 124 -2.95 9.16 10.06
C ASP A 124 -2.24 9.79 11.28
N VAL A 125 -2.78 9.57 12.48
CA VAL A 125 -2.19 10.10 13.73
C VAL A 125 -0.88 9.41 14.11
N GLY A 126 -0.63 8.20 13.63
CA GLY A 126 0.64 7.48 13.76
C GLY A 126 1.80 8.18 13.05
N TYR A 127 1.55 9.02 12.05
CA TYR A 127 2.58 9.85 11.39
C TYR A 127 2.87 11.16 12.12
N VAL A 128 2.26 11.42 13.29
CA VAL A 128 2.55 12.64 14.07
C VAL A 128 3.99 12.61 14.60
N GLY A 129 4.81 13.58 14.18
CA GLY A 129 6.14 13.78 14.74
C GLY A 129 6.90 14.95 14.13
N LYS A 130 7.63 15.71 14.96
CA LYS A 130 8.43 16.86 14.50
C LYS A 130 9.48 16.44 13.47
N LYS A 131 10.24 15.38 13.76
CA LYS A 131 11.28 14.86 12.86
C LYS A 131 10.72 14.50 11.48
N LEU A 132 9.58 13.80 11.45
CA LEU A 132 8.94 13.42 10.19
C LEU A 132 8.50 14.64 9.38
N LYS A 133 7.86 15.62 10.04
CA LYS A 133 7.43 16.86 9.40
C LYS A 133 8.62 17.64 8.82
N THR A 134 9.76 17.67 9.52
CA THR A 134 11.00 18.27 9.00
C THR A 134 11.53 17.51 7.78
N SER A 135 11.55 16.18 7.81
CA SER A 135 11.97 15.36 6.67
C SER A 135 11.09 15.59 5.44
N PHE A 136 9.77 15.68 5.62
CA PHE A 136 8.84 15.99 4.53
C PHE A 136 9.10 17.38 3.93
N ARG A 137 9.27 18.39 4.78
CA ARG A 137 9.60 19.76 4.32
C ARG A 137 10.91 19.82 3.54
N ALA A 138 11.94 19.10 4.00
CA ALA A 138 13.22 19.03 3.30
C ALA A 138 13.10 18.39 1.91
N LEU A 139 12.11 17.51 1.72
CA LEU A 139 11.78 16.89 0.44
C LEU A 139 10.77 17.71 -0.39
N GLY A 140 10.35 18.89 0.08
CA GLY A 140 9.38 19.76 -0.62
C GLY A 140 7.91 19.44 -0.34
N TYR A 141 7.60 18.60 0.64
CA TYR A 141 6.23 18.15 0.94
C TYR A 141 5.65 18.78 2.22
N ASN A 142 4.35 19.03 2.18
CA ASN A 142 3.53 19.48 3.30
C ASN A 142 2.79 18.30 3.92
N LEU A 143 3.29 17.79 5.06
CA LEU A 143 2.60 16.75 5.82
C LEU A 143 1.53 17.35 6.74
N TRP A 144 0.28 16.91 6.57
CA TRP A 144 -0.80 17.11 7.51
C TRP A 144 -1.22 15.79 8.17
N THR A 145 -1.29 15.82 9.49
CA THR A 145 -1.78 14.72 10.33
C THR A 145 -2.79 15.28 11.32
N PRO A 146 -3.85 14.53 11.68
CA PRO A 146 -4.70 14.93 12.78
C PRO A 146 -3.91 14.98 14.08
N TYR A 147 -4.23 15.92 14.95
CA TYR A 147 -3.74 15.95 16.32
C TYR A 147 -4.45 14.88 17.15
N ARG A 148 -3.71 14.29 18.10
CA ARG A 148 -4.30 13.42 19.13
C ARG A 148 -5.34 14.21 19.92
N SER A 149 -6.39 13.53 20.39
CA SER A 149 -7.52 14.16 21.09
C SER A 149 -7.08 14.97 22.33
N ASN A 150 -6.00 14.56 22.99
CA ASN A 150 -5.44 15.21 24.17
C ASN A 150 -4.47 16.38 23.87
N MET A 151 -4.17 16.68 22.61
CA MET A 151 -3.28 17.80 22.25
C MET A 151 -4.02 19.14 22.31
N LYS A 152 -3.32 20.18 22.79
CA LYS A 152 -3.83 21.55 22.79
C LYS A 152 -4.18 22.00 21.36
N GLY A 153 -5.36 22.59 21.19
CA GLY A 153 -5.84 23.05 19.88
C GLY A 153 -6.34 21.95 18.92
N ALA A 154 -6.49 20.71 19.40
CA ALA A 154 -6.90 19.59 18.55
C ALA A 154 -8.26 19.81 17.86
N LYS A 155 -9.23 20.48 18.50
CA LYS A 155 -10.54 20.77 17.90
C LYS A 155 -10.41 21.67 16.67
N GLN A 156 -9.58 22.71 16.75
CA GLN A 156 -9.35 23.68 15.67
C GLN A 156 -8.50 23.09 14.54
N HIS A 157 -7.45 22.33 14.88
CA HIS A 157 -6.56 21.72 13.89
C HIS A 157 -7.22 20.57 13.12
N ASN A 158 -8.04 19.75 13.81
CA ASN A 158 -8.67 18.57 13.24
C ASN A 158 -9.88 18.92 12.36
N LYS A 159 -9.61 19.42 11.15
CA LYS A 159 -10.64 19.73 10.15
C LYS A 159 -11.40 18.46 9.72
N ARG A 160 -12.74 18.50 9.82
CA ARG A 160 -13.63 17.38 9.43
C ARG A 160 -13.45 16.97 7.96
N GLN A 161 -13.29 17.95 7.07
CA GLN A 161 -13.10 17.73 5.64
C GLN A 161 -11.83 16.91 5.33
N LEU A 162 -10.70 17.24 5.97
CA LEU A 162 -9.44 16.51 5.78
C LEU A 162 -9.53 15.07 6.32
N LYS A 163 -10.23 14.88 7.44
CA LYS A 163 -10.52 13.54 7.95
C LYS A 163 -11.42 12.74 7.00
N ALA A 164 -12.39 13.38 6.35
CA ALA A 164 -13.25 12.73 5.37
C ALA A 164 -12.47 12.32 4.11
N LEU A 165 -11.62 13.21 3.58
CA LEU A 165 -10.71 12.90 2.47
C LEU A 165 -9.78 11.72 2.80
N ARG A 166 -9.24 11.67 4.03
CA ARG A 166 -8.40 10.54 4.45
C ARG A 166 -9.14 9.19 4.37
N ARG A 167 -10.47 9.14 4.55
CA ARG A 167 -11.24 7.89 4.43
C ARG A 167 -11.19 7.28 3.04
N THR A 168 -10.80 8.04 2.01
CA THR A 168 -10.60 7.50 0.66
C THR A 168 -9.65 6.31 0.68
N ILE A 169 -8.49 6.40 1.34
CA ILE A 169 -7.52 5.29 1.38
C ILE A 169 -8.06 4.09 2.16
N GLU A 170 -8.85 4.30 3.21
CA GLU A 170 -9.51 3.23 3.98
C GLU A 170 -10.52 2.47 3.11
N SER A 171 -11.30 3.20 2.31
CA SER A 171 -12.20 2.61 1.31
C SER A 171 -11.42 1.83 0.26
N ARG A 172 -10.26 2.33 -0.19
CA ARG A 172 -9.42 1.62 -1.17
C ARG A 172 -8.80 0.36 -0.61
N PHE A 173 -8.34 0.39 0.63
CA PHE A 173 -7.88 -0.82 1.32
C PHE A 173 -8.99 -1.85 1.46
N SER A 174 -10.22 -1.42 1.75
CA SER A 174 -11.37 -2.33 1.82
C SER A 174 -11.62 -3.01 0.47
N ILE A 175 -11.57 -2.26 -0.64
CA ILE A 175 -11.69 -2.80 -2.01
C ILE A 175 -10.55 -3.77 -2.32
N LEU A 176 -9.30 -3.37 -2.08
CA LEU A 176 -8.12 -4.21 -2.34
C LEU A 176 -8.16 -5.51 -1.52
N ALA A 177 -8.63 -5.46 -0.28
CA ALA A 177 -8.76 -6.63 0.57
C ALA A 177 -9.88 -7.57 0.09
N GLN A 178 -11.07 -7.04 -0.21
CA GLN A 178 -12.26 -7.84 -0.50
C GLN A 178 -12.32 -8.33 -1.95
N GLN A 179 -11.96 -7.49 -2.92
CA GLN A 179 -12.10 -7.79 -4.34
C GLN A 179 -10.80 -8.32 -4.97
N PHE A 180 -9.64 -7.84 -4.49
CA PHE A 180 -8.34 -8.22 -5.05
C PHE A 180 -7.53 -9.15 -4.15
N GLY A 181 -8.03 -9.44 -2.94
CA GLY A 181 -7.40 -10.36 -2.00
C GLY A 181 -6.00 -9.94 -1.57
N ILE A 182 -5.70 -8.63 -1.45
CA ILE A 182 -4.33 -8.17 -1.15
C ILE A 182 -3.80 -8.73 0.20
N GLU A 183 -4.69 -8.92 1.18
CA GLU A 183 -4.35 -9.50 2.49
C GLU A 183 -4.27 -11.04 2.50
N THR A 184 -4.77 -11.73 1.46
CA THR A 184 -4.85 -13.20 1.43
C THR A 184 -3.70 -13.83 0.62
N ASN A 185 -2.47 -13.74 1.12
CA ASN A 185 -1.30 -14.23 0.38
C ASN A 185 -0.98 -15.71 0.65
N LEU A 186 -1.04 -16.55 -0.40
CA LEU A 186 -0.71 -17.98 -0.35
C LEU A 186 0.61 -18.32 -1.04
N THR A 187 1.38 -17.30 -1.46
CA THR A 187 2.63 -17.49 -2.17
C THR A 187 3.71 -18.03 -1.22
N ARG A 188 4.65 -18.80 -1.77
CA ARG A 188 5.75 -19.42 -1.02
C ARG A 188 7.13 -18.86 -1.40
N SER A 189 7.18 -17.86 -2.26
CA SER A 189 8.41 -17.17 -2.69
C SER A 189 8.22 -15.66 -2.62
N LEU A 190 9.32 -14.91 -2.39
CA LEU A 190 9.28 -13.45 -2.36
C LEU A 190 8.91 -12.86 -3.73
N PHE A 191 9.40 -13.46 -4.82
CA PHE A 191 9.02 -13.09 -6.18
C PHE A 191 7.52 -13.28 -6.44
N GLY A 192 6.95 -14.41 -5.99
CA GLY A 192 5.52 -14.64 -6.09
C GLY A 192 4.70 -13.66 -5.25
N PHE A 193 5.19 -13.34 -4.05
CA PHE A 193 4.58 -12.36 -3.17
C PHE A 193 4.57 -10.97 -3.84
N GLN A 194 5.71 -10.51 -4.36
CA GLN A 194 5.83 -9.24 -5.06
C GLN A 194 4.95 -9.19 -6.30
N LEU A 195 5.02 -10.21 -7.16
CA LEU A 195 4.18 -10.28 -8.36
C LEU A 195 2.70 -10.15 -8.03
N LYS A 196 2.24 -10.79 -6.95
CA LYS A 196 0.84 -10.67 -6.53
C LYS A 196 0.48 -9.22 -6.20
N ILE A 197 1.31 -8.52 -5.43
CA ILE A 197 1.07 -7.12 -5.07
C ILE A 197 1.08 -6.23 -6.32
N GLU A 198 2.07 -6.40 -7.20
CA GLU A 198 2.21 -5.62 -8.43
C GLU A 198 1.00 -5.83 -9.35
N LEU A 199 0.56 -7.07 -9.56
CA LEU A 199 -0.64 -7.37 -10.35
C LEU A 199 -1.91 -6.82 -9.70
N THR A 200 -2.07 -6.96 -8.39
CA THR A 200 -3.23 -6.40 -7.67
C THR A 200 -3.31 -4.90 -7.87
N ILE A 201 -2.21 -4.17 -7.70
CA ILE A 201 -2.17 -2.72 -7.86
C ILE A 201 -2.38 -2.33 -9.32
N LEU A 202 -1.74 -3.02 -10.26
CA LEU A 202 -1.91 -2.79 -11.70
C LEU A 202 -3.38 -2.91 -12.10
N VAL A 203 -4.03 -4.04 -11.81
CA VAL A 203 -5.43 -4.25 -12.20
C VAL A 203 -6.37 -3.27 -11.51
N TYR A 204 -6.11 -2.95 -10.23
CA TYR A 204 -6.87 -1.91 -9.53
C TYR A 204 -6.73 -0.54 -10.21
N ASN A 205 -5.51 -0.13 -10.56
CA ASN A 205 -5.23 1.16 -11.19
C ASN A 205 -5.77 1.23 -12.63
N LEU A 206 -5.85 0.12 -13.36
CA LEU A 206 -6.48 0.08 -14.68
C LEU A 206 -7.94 0.54 -14.63
N GLY A 207 -8.64 0.37 -13.50
CA GLY A 207 -10.00 0.87 -13.31
C GLY A 207 -10.15 2.40 -13.30
N PHE A 208 -9.05 3.16 -13.35
CA PHE A 208 -9.05 4.62 -13.46
C PHE A 208 -8.88 5.11 -14.90
N PHE A 209 -8.77 4.21 -15.87
CA PHE A 209 -8.66 4.53 -17.28
C PHE A 209 -9.94 4.10 -18.01
N ASP A 210 -10.49 5.00 -18.81
CA ASP A 210 -11.65 4.72 -19.66
C ASP A 210 -11.21 4.04 -20.95
N PHE A 211 -11.21 2.70 -20.95
CA PHE A 211 -10.87 1.91 -22.15
C PHE A 211 -12.02 1.81 -23.16
N MET A 212 -13.19 2.40 -22.85
CA MET A 212 -14.43 2.26 -23.64
C MET A 212 -14.73 3.45 -24.56
N THR A 213 -13.89 4.50 -24.53
CA THR A 213 -14.02 5.66 -25.42
C THR A 213 -12.78 5.76 -26.29
N ASN A 214 -12.78 5.01 -27.39
CA ASN A 214 -11.98 5.23 -28.60
C ASN A 214 -12.80 4.80 -29.82
#